data_AF-A0A6A4QP29-F1
#
_entry.id   AF-A0A6A4QP29-F1
#
_cell.length_a   1.000
_cell.length_b   1.000
_cell.length_c   1.000
_cell.angle_alpha   90.00
_cell.angle_beta   90.00
_cell.angle_gamma   90.00
#
_symmetry.space_group_name_H-M   'P 1'
#
loop_
_entity.id
_entity.type
_entity.pdbx_description
1 polymer ?
#
loop_
_entity_poly.entity_id
_entity_poly.type
_entity_poly.pdbx_seq_one_letter_code
_entity_poly.pdbx_strand_id
1 'polypeptide(L)' 'MKGIKIFSHVVISVIFIISLSSWCYGQVELDIAPMEKIEQDALYFTIQGFVGDEWNGSDLYPDPCGWTPIQVLF' A
#
# COMPACT_ATOMS: atom_id res chain seq x y z
N MET A 1 -4.66 -36.02 21.06
CA MET A 1 -4.64 -35.60 19.63
C MET A 1 -5.50 -34.37 19.31
N LYS A 2 -6.63 -34.11 19.97
CA LYS A 2 -7.47 -32.93 19.69
C LYS A 2 -6.80 -31.58 20.01
N GLY A 3 -6.08 -31.48 21.14
CA GLY A 3 -5.36 -30.26 21.54
C GLY A 3 -4.24 -29.84 20.58
N ILE A 4 -3.50 -30.80 20.02
CA ILE A 4 -2.43 -30.55 19.05
C ILE A 4 -2.99 -29.94 17.75
N LYS A 5 -4.16 -30.42 17.30
CA LYS A 5 -4.84 -29.87 16.11
C LYS A 5 -5.29 -28.43 16.34
N ILE A 6 -5.85 -28.11 17.51
CA ILE A 6 -6.29 -26.75 17.85
C ILE A 6 -5.09 -25.80 17.90
N PHE A 7 -4.00 -26.20 18.54
CA PHE A 7 -2.77 -25.40 18.60
C PHE A 7 -2.21 -25.12 17.20
N SER A 8 -2.16 -26.14 16.34
CA SER A 8 -1.72 -25.98 14.96
C SER A 8 -2.58 -25.00 14.16
N HIS A 9 -3.91 -25.05 14.30
CA HIS A 9 -4.81 -24.10 13.62
C HIS A 9 -4.65 -22.66 14.12
N VAL A 10 -4.47 -22.47 15.42
CA VAL A 10 -4.21 -21.13 15.99
C VAL A 10 -2.90 -20.56 15.47
N VAL A 11 -1.83 -21.36 15.43
CA VAL A 11 -0.53 -20.93 14.89
C VAL A 11 -0.63 -20.53 13.42
N ILE A 12 -1.32 -21.32 12.59
CA ILE A 12 -1.53 -21.01 11.18
C ILE A 12 -2.33 -19.71 11.01
N SER A 13 -3.39 -19.52 11.82
CA SER A 13 -4.20 -18.30 11.79
C SER A 13 -3.38 -17.06 12.17
N VAL A 14 -2.50 -17.17 13.18
CA VAL A 14 -1.64 -16.07 13.60
C VAL A 14 -0.60 -15.72 12.53
N ILE A 15 0.03 -16.74 11.92
CA ILE A 15 0.98 -16.53 10.82
C ILE A 15 0.30 -15.85 9.62
N PHE A 16 -0.93 -16.25 9.28
CA PHE A 16 -1.71 -15.65 8.20
C PHE A 16 -2.03 -14.17 8.47
N ILE A 17 -2.41 -13.83 9.71
CA ILE A 17 -2.66 -12.44 10.10
C ILE A 17 -1.38 -11.60 10.03
N ILE A 18 -0.24 -12.14 10.50
CA ILE A 18 1.06 -11.45 10.48
C ILE A 18 1.56 -11.22 9.04
N SER A 19 1.31 -12.18 8.14
CA SER A 19 1.71 -12.06 6.72
C SER A 19 0.81 -11.12 5.91
N LEU A 20 -0.46 -10.97 6.30
CA LEU A 20 -1.35 -9.94 5.75
C LEU A 20 -1.05 -8.55 6.31
N SER A 21 -0.45 -8.45 7.50
CA SER A 21 -0.01 -7.18 8.08
C SER A 21 1.38 -6.76 7.58
N SER A 22 1.70 -6.99 6.29
CA SER A 22 2.96 -6.53 5.69
C SER A 22 3.09 -5.03 5.88
N TRP A 23 3.78 -4.63 6.94
CA TRP A 23 3.91 -3.25 7.35
C TRP A 23 4.99 -2.65 6.47
N CYS A 24 4.57 -1.83 5.50
CA CYS A 24 5.54 -1.11 4.73
C CYS A 24 6.12 0.00 5.59
N TYR A 25 7.40 -0.14 5.97
CA TYR A 25 8.18 0.97 6.50
C TYR A 25 8.74 1.74 5.32
N GLY A 26 8.00 2.72 4.81
CA GLY A 26 8.58 3.64 3.86
C GLY A 26 9.74 4.37 4.49
N GLN A 27 10.81 4.39 3.74
CA GLN A 27 11.83 5.38 3.93
C GLN A 27 11.20 6.70 3.47
N VAL A 28 10.61 7.45 4.40
CA VAL A 28 10.30 8.85 4.17
C VAL A 28 11.66 9.54 4.09
N GLU A 29 12.28 9.48 2.91
CA GLU A 29 13.41 10.32 2.60
C GLU A 29 12.85 11.75 2.61
N LEU A 30 13.19 12.50 3.65
CA LEU A 30 12.68 13.85 3.95
C LEU A 30 13.03 14.89 2.88
N ASP A 31 13.67 14.46 1.78
CA ASP A 31 14.15 15.29 0.68
C ASP A 31 13.30 15.17 -0.59
N ILE A 32 12.19 14.40 -0.55
CA ILE A 32 11.28 14.33 -1.69
C ILE A 32 10.23 15.45 -1.57
N ALA A 33 10.23 16.36 -2.54
CA ALA A 33 9.21 17.38 -2.65
C ALA A 33 7.84 16.71 -2.89
N PRO A 34 6.82 17.00 -2.07
CA PRO A 34 5.50 16.42 -2.29
C PRO A 34 4.93 16.89 -3.64
N MET A 35 4.32 15.97 -4.39
CA MET A 35 3.59 16.25 -5.63
C MET A 35 2.53 17.34 -5.42
N GLU A 36 2.43 18.26 -6.37
CA GLU A 36 1.43 19.31 -6.34
C GLU A 36 0.01 18.72 -6.54
N LYS A 37 -1.00 19.37 -5.95
CA LYS A 37 -2.37 18.85 -5.97
C LYS A 37 -2.90 18.62 -7.39
N ILE A 38 -2.53 19.49 -8.33
CA ILE A 38 -2.94 19.40 -9.73
C ILE A 38 -2.31 18.18 -10.42
N GLU A 39 -1.05 17.89 -10.13
CA GLU A 39 -0.34 16.73 -10.69
C GLU A 39 -0.93 15.43 -10.12
N GLN A 40 -1.23 15.41 -8.83
CA GLN A 40 -1.89 14.28 -8.17
C GLN A 40 -3.28 14.04 -8.78
N ASP A 41 -4.06 15.09 -8.99
CA ASP A 41 -5.39 14.97 -9.61
C ASP A 41 -5.28 14.47 -11.05
N ALA A 42 -4.32 14.98 -11.85
CA ALA A 42 -4.09 14.51 -13.21
C ALA A 42 -3.69 13.03 -13.26
N LEU A 43 -2.84 12.57 -12.34
CA LEU A 43 -2.47 11.17 -12.17
C LEU A 43 -3.71 10.32 -11.86
N TYR A 44 -4.54 10.76 -10.92
CA TYR A 44 -5.73 10.03 -10.51
C TYR A 44 -6.75 9.96 -11.67
N PHE A 45 -7.01 11.08 -12.35
CA PHE A 45 -7.87 11.08 -13.54
C PHE A 45 -7.36 10.14 -14.63
N THR A 46 -6.05 10.07 -14.84
CA THR A 46 -5.43 9.16 -15.81
C THR A 46 -5.70 7.71 -15.46
N ILE A 47 -5.50 7.32 -14.19
CA ILE A 47 -5.74 5.95 -13.72
C ILE A 47 -7.23 5.61 -13.78
N GLN A 48 -8.11 6.53 -13.37
CA GLN A 48 -9.56 6.38 -13.52
C GLN A 48 -9.95 6.13 -14.98
N GLY A 49 -9.27 6.79 -15.93
CA GLY A 49 -9.48 6.55 -17.36
C GLY A 49 -9.13 5.15 -17.84
N PHE A 50 -8.20 4.45 -17.16
CA PHE A 50 -7.81 3.07 -17.49
C PHE A 50 -8.64 2.02 -16.77
N VAL A 51 -8.85 2.20 -15.46
CA VAL A 51 -9.46 1.20 -14.57
C VAL A 51 -10.97 1.42 -14.42
N GLY A 52 -11.46 2.62 -14.74
CA GLY A 52 -12.84 3.00 -14.52
C GLY A 52 -13.21 3.05 -13.05
N ASP A 53 -14.50 2.91 -12.77
CA ASP A 53 -15.07 3.03 -11.42
C ASP A 53 -14.67 1.89 -10.46
N GLU A 54 -13.92 0.90 -10.94
CA GLU A 54 -13.35 -0.16 -10.10
C GLU A 54 -12.20 0.35 -9.22
N TRP A 55 -11.57 1.47 -9.58
CA TRP A 55 -10.56 2.10 -8.73
C TRP A 55 -11.21 3.04 -7.72
N ASN A 56 -10.89 2.83 -6.45
CA ASN A 56 -11.43 3.59 -5.31
C ASN A 56 -10.62 4.85 -4.97
N GLY A 57 -9.56 5.15 -5.73
CA GLY A 57 -8.68 6.29 -5.49
C GLY A 57 -7.82 6.21 -4.22
N SER A 58 -7.70 5.04 -3.58
CA SER A 58 -6.91 4.88 -2.35
C SER A 58 -5.47 4.45 -2.61
N ASP A 59 -4.58 4.83 -1.67
CA ASP A 59 -3.25 4.24 -1.42
C ASP A 59 -2.17 4.38 -2.50
N LEU A 60 -2.36 5.25 -3.50
CA LEU A 60 -1.31 5.54 -4.48
C LEU A 60 -0.32 6.61 -3.99
N TYR A 61 -0.81 7.66 -3.33
CA TYR A 61 0.01 8.81 -2.92
C TYR A 61 -0.46 9.45 -1.59
N PRO A 62 0.46 9.85 -0.69
CA PRO A 62 1.91 9.64 -0.76
C PRO A 62 2.23 8.15 -0.60
N ASP A 63 3.20 7.66 -1.37
CA ASP A 63 3.62 6.26 -1.28
C ASP A 63 4.24 6.01 0.11
N PRO A 64 3.57 5.25 0.99
CA PRO A 64 4.04 5.02 2.35
C PRO A 64 5.27 4.14 2.40
N CYS A 65 5.71 3.55 1.27
CA CYS A 65 6.92 2.76 1.09
C CYS A 65 8.06 3.55 0.44
N GLY A 66 7.74 4.61 -0.31
CA GLY A 66 8.69 5.33 -1.17
C GLY A 66 9.34 4.45 -2.26
N TRP A 67 8.75 3.29 -2.58
CA TRP A 67 9.31 2.35 -3.56
C TRP A 67 8.93 2.70 -5.00
N THR A 68 7.94 3.58 -5.16
CA THR A 68 7.51 4.06 -6.46
C THR A 68 8.12 5.43 -6.74
N PRO A 69 8.70 5.66 -7.93
CA PRO A 69 9.15 6.97 -8.37
C PRO A 69 7.97 7.85 -8.81
N ILE A 70 6.78 7.63 -8.22
CA ILE A 70 5.57 8.41 -8.51
C ILE A 70 5.74 9.82 -7.96
N GLN A 71 6.56 9.99 -6.93
CA GLN A 71 6.93 11.30 -6.41
C GLN A 71 7.69 12.09 -7.49
N VAL A 72 7.40 13.38 -7.60
CA VAL A 72 7.91 14.18 -8.70
C VAL A 72 9.43 14.38 -8.54
N LEU A 73 10.19 13.97 -9.56
CA LEU A 73 11.64 14.19 -9.64
C LEU A 73 11.91 15.64 -10.04
N PHE A 74 12.05 16.54 -9.06
CA PHE A 74 12.61 17.87 -9.25
C PHE A 74 13.80 18.11 -8.33
#